data_AF-A0A3L6JPV0-F1
#
_entry.id   AF-A0A3L6JPV0-F1
#
_cell.length_a   1.000
_cell.length_b   1.000
_cell.length_c   1.000
_cell.angle_alpha   90.00
_cell.angle_beta   90.00
_cell.angle_gamma   90.00
#
_symmetry.space_group_name_H-M   'P 1'
#
loop_
_entity.id
_entity.type
_entity.pdbx_description
1 polymer ?
#
loop_
_entity_poly.entity_id
_entity_poly.type
_entity_poly.pdbx_seq_one_letter_code
_entity_poly.pdbx_strand_id
1 'polypeptide(L)'
;MERLKIGFGLGFIGVLVFLVSLFIVLPLSELYYVPSLLGMFAGVVLIALGVAVSKGVDKSMEVQRKGCYYCKGSGSVGGETCPRCGGTGITPEDE
;
A
#
# COMPACT_ATOMS: atom_id res chain seq x y z
N MET A 1 11.24 -0.85 -10.10
CA MET A 1 12.49 -0.91 -9.31
C MET A 1 12.80 0.40 -8.57
N GLU A 2 12.49 1.57 -9.13
CA GLU A 2 12.73 2.87 -8.48
C GLU A 2 11.86 3.14 -7.24
N ARG A 3 10.58 2.73 -7.24
CA ARG A 3 9.67 2.87 -6.09
C ARG A 3 10.11 2.08 -4.85
N LEU A 4 10.75 0.93 -5.05
CA LEU A 4 11.29 0.10 -3.98
C LEU A 4 12.48 0.79 -3.29
N LYS A 5 13.34 1.46 -4.08
CA LYS A 5 14.47 2.25 -3.55
C LYS A 5 13.99 3.46 -2.75
N ILE A 6 12.90 4.10 -3.19
CA ILE A 6 12.27 5.22 -2.48
C ILE A 6 11.67 4.77 -1.14
N GLY A 7 10.90 3.67 -1.12
CA GLY A 7 10.32 3.14 0.12
C GLY A 7 11.38 2.72 1.14
N PHE A 8 12.47 2.09 0.69
CA PHE A 8 13.58 1.69 1.55
C PHE A 8 14.35 2.91 2.09
N GLY A 9 14.57 3.94 1.25
CA GLY A 9 15.20 5.19 1.66
C GLY A 9 14.38 5.97 2.69
N LEU A 10 13.06 6.06 2.50
CA LEU A 10 12.16 6.77 3.42
C LEU A 10 12.13 6.13 4.81
N GLY A 11 12.11 4.80 4.87
CA GLY A 11 12.20 4.06 6.13
C GLY A 11 13.53 4.27 6.85
N PHE A 12 14.65 4.23 6.11
CA PHE A 12 15.98 4.46 6.70
C PHE A 12 16.12 5.86 7.30
N ILE A 13 15.62 6.88 6.60
CA ILE A 13 15.57 8.27 7.11
C ILE A 13 14.73 8.34 8.39
N GLY A 14 13.57 7.67 8.43
CA GLY A 14 12.71 7.62 9.62
C GLY A 14 13.42 7.02 10.85
N VAL A 15 14.16 5.92 10.66
CA VAL A 15 14.96 5.30 11.74
C VAL A 15 16.03 6.25 12.25
N LEU A 16 16.71 6.96 11.36
CA LEU A 16 17.77 7.90 11.70
C LEU A 16 17.23 9.08 12.52
N VAL A 17 16.10 9.65 12.11
CA VAL A 17 15.40 10.73 12.82
C VAL A 17 14.93 10.26 14.21
N PHE A 18 14.41 9.04 14.31
CA PHE A 18 13.96 8.47 15.58
C PHE A 18 15.12 8.29 16.56
N LEU A 19 16.25 7.72 16.11
CA LEU A 19 17.44 7.52 16.94
C LEU A 19 18.05 8.84 17.40
N VAL A 20 18.13 9.84 16.52
CA VAL A 20 18.60 11.18 16.89
C VAL A 20 17.68 11.81 17.94
N SER A 21 16.36 11.68 17.77
CA SER A 21 15.40 12.23 18.73
C SER A 21 15.49 11.55 20.11
N LEU A 22 15.75 10.24 20.15
CA LEU A 22 15.84 9.44 21.38
C LEU A 22 17.18 9.63 22.10
N PHE A 23 18.30 9.56 21.38
CA PHE A 23 19.63 9.54 21.99
C PHE A 23 20.30 10.91 22.08
N ILE A 24 19.90 11.88 21.27
CA ILE A 24 20.51 13.22 21.27
C ILE A 24 19.53 14.23 21.85
N VAL A 25 18.29 14.30 21.37
CA VAL A 25 17.37 15.37 21.80
C VAL A 25 16.82 15.13 23.21
N LEU A 26 16.50 13.88 23.56
CA LEU A 26 15.90 13.52 24.85
C LEU A 26 16.82 13.76 26.08
N PRO A 27 18.13 13.43 26.05
CA PRO A 27 18.99 13.62 27.22
C PRO A 27 19.50 15.04 27.44
N LEU A 28 19.34 15.95 26.47
CA LEU A 28 20.06 17.23 26.49
C LEU A 28 19.37 18.35 27.28
N SER A 29 18.03 18.45 27.38
CA SER A 29 17.37 19.49 28.22
C SER A 29 15.85 19.33 28.39
N GLU A 30 15.31 19.78 29.53
CA GLU A 30 13.86 19.92 29.82
C GLU A 30 13.08 20.72 28.75
N LEU A 31 13.73 21.70 28.08
CA LEU A 31 13.11 22.48 27.00
C LEU A 31 12.95 21.70 25.67
N TYR A 32 13.63 20.57 25.51
CA TYR A 32 13.64 19.79 24.27
C TYR A 32 12.70 18.57 24.31
N TYR A 33 11.90 18.42 25.38
CA TYR A 33 10.95 17.32 25.49
C TYR A 33 9.87 17.36 24.39
N VAL A 34 9.27 18.53 24.14
CA VAL A 34 8.23 18.73 23.11
C VAL A 34 8.76 18.44 21.68
N PRO A 35 9.89 19.02 21.24
CA PRO A 35 10.44 18.71 19.92
C PRO A 35 10.94 17.27 19.81
N SER A 36 11.44 16.66 20.89
CA SER A 36 11.80 15.23 20.90
C SER A 36 10.57 14.33 20.66
N LEU A 37 9.46 14.61 21.34
CA LEU A 37 8.21 13.86 21.18
C LEU A 37 7.70 13.93 19.72
N LEU A 38 7.75 15.13 19.13
CA LEU A 38 7.34 15.37 17.75
C LEU A 38 8.27 14.66 16.76
N GLY A 39 9.57 14.67 17.02
CA GLY A 39 10.59 13.94 16.25
C GLY A 39 10.41 12.42 16.32
N MET A 40 10.12 11.86 17.51
CA MET A 40 9.81 10.45 17.69
C MET A 40 8.55 10.05 16.92
N PHE A 41 7.48 10.83 17.01
CA PHE A 41 6.24 10.59 16.28
C PHE A 41 6.48 10.62 14.76
N ALA A 42 7.17 11.65 14.26
CA ALA A 42 7.52 11.76 12.85
C ALA A 42 8.38 10.58 12.38
N GLY A 43 9.34 10.15 13.20
CA GLY A 43 10.19 8.97 12.92
C GLY A 43 9.36 7.70 12.74
N VAL A 44 8.45 7.40 13.68
CA VAL A 44 7.57 6.21 13.60
C VAL A 44 6.66 6.27 12.37
N VAL A 45 6.08 7.44 12.07
CA VAL A 45 5.24 7.63 10.88
C VAL A 45 6.03 7.38 9.60
N LEU A 46 7.26 7.93 9.49
CA LEU A 46 8.13 7.72 8.33
C LEU A 46 8.52 6.25 8.16
N ILE A 47 8.81 5.54 9.26
CA ILE A 47 9.09 4.10 9.22
C ILE A 47 7.87 3.32 8.73
N ALA A 48 6.68 3.61 9.27
CA ALA A 48 5.45 2.95 8.85
C ALA A 48 5.13 3.18 7.37
N LEU A 49 5.29 4.42 6.89
CA LEU A 49 5.14 4.78 5.48
C LEU A 49 6.18 4.07 4.60
N GLY A 50 7.45 4.00 5.03
CA GLY A 50 8.49 3.27 4.32
C GLY A 50 8.16 1.77 4.17
N VAL A 51 7.65 1.15 5.24
CA VAL A 51 7.21 -0.26 5.22
C VAL A 51 5.98 -0.45 4.32
N ALA A 52 5.00 0.45 4.39
CA ALA A 52 3.80 0.39 3.55
C ALA A 52 4.15 0.52 2.06
N VAL A 53 5.01 1.49 1.71
CA VAL A 53 5.45 1.71 0.33
C VAL A 53 6.33 0.56 -0.18
N SER A 54 7.24 0.03 0.65
CA SER A 54 8.10 -1.09 0.25
C SER A 54 7.34 -2.41 0.06
N LYS A 55 6.25 -2.62 0.81
CA LYS A 55 5.35 -3.77 0.61
C LYS A 55 4.47 -3.64 -0.63
N GLY A 56 4.48 -2.49 -1.31
CA GLY A 56 3.73 -2.28 -2.54
C GLY A 56 2.24 -2.46 -2.31
N VAL A 57 1.60 -1.45 -1.71
CA VAL A 57 0.13 -1.29 -1.69
C VAL A 57 -0.36 -0.96 -3.11
N ASP A 58 -0.07 -1.84 -4.06
CA ASP A 58 -0.63 -1.86 -5.42
C ASP A 58 -1.47 -3.15 -5.61
N LYS A 59 -1.62 -3.97 -4.57
CA LYS A 59 -2.24 -5.31 -4.65
C LYS A 59 -3.68 -5.38 -4.13
N SER A 60 -4.44 -4.29 -4.25
CA SER A 60 -5.86 -4.31 -3.87
C SER A 60 -6.61 -3.18 -4.55
N MET A 61 -6.92 -3.34 -5.83
CA MET A 61 -8.16 -2.85 -6.49
C MET A 61 -8.38 -3.49 -7.87
N GLU A 62 -7.56 -4.45 -8.30
CA GLU A 62 -8.06 -5.45 -9.24
C GLU A 62 -8.96 -6.40 -8.43
N VAL A 63 -10.25 -6.04 -8.33
CA VAL A 63 -11.30 -7.04 -8.21
C VAL A 63 -10.93 -8.08 -9.26
N GLN A 64 -10.52 -9.28 -8.85
CA GLN A 64 -10.30 -10.38 -9.78
C GLN A 64 -11.66 -10.68 -10.41
N ARG A 65 -12.00 -9.91 -11.46
CA ARG A 65 -13.16 -10.14 -12.29
C ARG A 65 -12.88 -11.46 -12.99
N LYS A 66 -13.30 -12.54 -12.36
CA LYS A 66 -13.27 -13.86 -12.98
C LYS A 66 -14.10 -13.75 -14.25
N GLY A 67 -13.48 -14.10 -15.37
CA GLY A 67 -14.20 -14.19 -16.63
C GLY A 67 -15.40 -15.12 -16.44
N CYS A 68 -16.54 -14.78 -17.04
CA CYS A 68 -17.73 -15.61 -16.96
C CYS A 68 -17.38 -17.04 -17.40
N TYR A 69 -17.52 -18.02 -16.52
CA TYR A 69 -17.10 -19.40 -16.78
C TYR A 69 -17.80 -20.02 -18.01
N TYR A 70 -18.98 -19.50 -18.35
CA TYR A 70 -19.80 -19.99 -19.46
C TYR A 70 -19.27 -19.55 -20.83
N CYS A 71 -18.94 -18.27 -20.99
CA CYS A 71 -18.36 -17.74 -22.23
C CYS A 71 -16.83 -17.56 -22.17
N LYS A 72 -16.20 -17.96 -21.06
CA LYS A 72 -14.75 -17.82 -20.80
C LYS A 72 -14.22 -16.39 -21.00
N GLY A 73 -15.05 -15.38 -20.72
CA GLY A 73 -14.67 -13.98 -20.90
C GLY A 73 -14.99 -13.37 -22.27
N SER A 74 -15.47 -14.14 -23.24
CA SER A 74 -15.72 -13.62 -24.60
C SER A 74 -16.94 -12.71 -24.71
N GLY A 75 -17.89 -12.81 -23.77
CA GLY A 75 -19.19 -12.14 -23.86
C GLY A 75 -20.19 -12.80 -24.84
N SER A 76 -19.77 -13.80 -25.62
CA SER A 76 -20.64 -14.49 -26.59
C SER A 76 -20.41 -16.00 -26.63
N VAL A 77 -21.46 -16.75 -26.93
CA VAL A 77 -21.38 -18.21 -27.12
C VAL A 77 -22.08 -18.54 -28.43
N GLY A 78 -21.35 -19.13 -29.39
CA GLY A 78 -21.91 -19.49 -30.70
C GLY A 78 -22.37 -18.29 -31.54
N GLY A 79 -21.81 -17.10 -31.31
CA GLY A 79 -22.19 -15.87 -32.02
C GLY A 79 -23.35 -15.10 -31.39
N GLU A 80 -24.00 -15.65 -30.36
CA GLU A 80 -25.06 -14.98 -29.61
C GLU A 80 -24.54 -14.42 -28.28
N THR A 81 -25.22 -13.37 -27.79
CA THR A 81 -24.90 -12.73 -26.50
C THR A 81 -24.98 -13.75 -25.37
N CYS A 82 -23.92 -13.84 -24.56
CA CYS A 82 -23.88 -14.80 -23.46
C CYS A 82 -25.01 -14.51 -22.45
N PRO A 83 -25.94 -15.46 -22.19
CA PRO A 83 -27.07 -15.24 -21.31
C PRO A 83 -26.67 -15.13 -19.83
N ARG A 84 -25.51 -15.68 -19.46
CA ARG A 84 -25.03 -15.70 -18.08
C ARG A 84 -24.42 -14.37 -17.62
N CYS A 85 -23.75 -13.65 -18.52
CA CYS A 85 -23.12 -12.36 -18.21
C CYS A 85 -23.74 -11.19 -18.97
N GLY A 86 -24.80 -11.43 -19.76
CA GLY A 86 -25.48 -10.41 -20.55
C GLY A 86 -24.57 -9.73 -21.58
N GLY A 87 -23.57 -10.45 -22.12
CA GLY A 87 -22.64 -9.90 -23.10
C GLY A 87 -21.36 -9.26 -22.53
N THR A 88 -21.26 -9.08 -21.22
CA THR A 88 -20.13 -8.35 -20.60
C THR A 88 -18.85 -9.16 -20.50
N GLY A 89 -18.92 -10.48 -20.67
CA GLY A 89 -17.79 -11.40 -20.46
C GLY A 89 -17.40 -11.55 -18.98
N ILE A 90 -18.02 -10.82 -18.07
CA ILE A 90 -17.65 -10.78 -16.66
C ILE A 90 -18.88 -11.16 -15.83
N THR A 91 -18.72 -12.10 -14.90
CA THR A 91 -19.78 -12.41 -13.93
C THR A 91 -19.41 -11.69 -12.62
N PRO A 92 -20.34 -10.97 -11.97
CA PRO A 92 -20.10 -10.50 -10.60
C PRO A 92 -19.81 -11.74 -9.75
N GLU A 93 -18.77 -11.69 -8.90
CA GLU A 93 -18.54 -12.79 -7.96
C GLU A 93 -19.81 -12.96 -7.13
N ASP A 94 -20.44 -14.11 -7.33
CA ASP A 94 -21.53 -14.61 -6.52
C ASP A 94 -20.95 -15.01 -5.16
N GLU A 95 -21.33 -14.28 -4.12
CA GLU A 95 -21.33 -14.80 -2.74
C GLU A 95 -22.41 -15.87 -2.58
#